data_AF-A0A5C5PZM3-F1
#
_entry.id   AF-A0A5C5PZM3-F1
#
_cell.length_a   1.000
_cell.length_b   1.000
_cell.length_c   1.000
_cell.angle_alpha   90.00
_cell.angle_beta   90.00
_cell.angle_gamma   90.00
#
_symmetry.space_group_name_H-M   'P 1'
#
loop_
_entity.id
_entity.type
_entity.pdbx_description
1 polymer ?
#
loop_
_entity_poly.entity_id
_entity_poly.type
_entity_poly.pdbx_seq_one_letter_code
_entity_poly.pdbx_strand_id
1 'polypeptide(L)'
;MLNFDKALDLPPQLQWKYANEPELMEWTIRARNYNTLAANSIFYFMAALILGGSFIMYSVYEGMSQPWRTLSCIFFFIFILFTISCMTHQKVDFAYRITRSGIEYCEWKDFPKWALTFLKWFSGITAIIFMFLATLDPAFLIGALIGPGGMGLMYLSMLNSKSYQEMHTQYHHYAFKWEEITQLAIATNREVVDLKYSVTQEGNDFKTNWSLNVFCKRKQKEAVANFIKPYLSPDVPFIKAKVNVPMSTD
;
A
#
# COMPACT_ATOMS: atom_id res chain seq x y z
N MET A 1 17.69 17.09 0.59
CA MET A 1 16.26 17.43 0.46
C MET A 1 15.56 16.26 -0.21
N LEU A 2 14.65 15.59 0.51
CA LEU A 2 13.81 14.55 -0.09
C LEU A 2 12.80 15.26 -1.00
N ASN A 3 12.98 15.12 -2.31
CA ASN A 3 12.14 15.77 -3.30
C ASN A 3 10.88 14.92 -3.51
N PHE A 4 9.81 15.24 -2.78
CA PHE A 4 8.57 14.46 -2.77
C PHE A 4 7.67 14.69 -4.00
N ASP A 5 8.04 15.62 -4.89
CA ASP A 5 7.27 16.01 -6.08
C ASP A 5 7.88 15.50 -7.40
N LYS A 6 8.83 14.55 -7.36
CA LYS A 6 9.29 13.90 -8.61
C LYS A 6 8.13 13.08 -9.19
N ALA A 7 7.77 13.35 -10.45
CA ALA A 7 6.89 12.46 -11.21
C ALA A 7 7.44 11.03 -11.12
N LEU A 8 6.57 10.08 -10.78
CA LEU A 8 6.96 8.68 -10.68
C LEU A 8 7.23 8.15 -12.09
N ASP A 9 8.44 7.66 -12.32
CA ASP A 9 8.76 6.98 -13.57
C ASP A 9 8.09 5.60 -13.56
N LEU A 10 7.47 5.22 -14.69
CA LEU A 10 6.86 3.90 -14.81
C LEU A 10 7.94 2.80 -14.68
N PRO A 11 7.73 1.77 -13.86
CA PRO A 11 8.71 0.70 -13.70
C PRO A 11 8.86 -0.08 -15.01
N PRO A 12 10.06 -0.62 -15.33
CA PRO A 12 10.33 -1.27 -16.62
C PRO A 12 9.45 -2.51 -16.90
N GLN A 13 8.84 -3.08 -15.86
CA GLN A 13 7.90 -4.18 -15.95
C GLN A 13 6.54 -3.77 -16.51
N LEU A 14 6.19 -2.48 -16.45
CA LEU A 14 4.91 -1.96 -16.92
C LEU A 14 5.11 -1.19 -18.22
N GLN A 15 4.26 -1.45 -19.19
CA GLN A 15 4.28 -0.79 -20.49
C GLN A 15 2.87 -0.34 -20.84
N TRP A 16 2.77 0.84 -21.44
CA TRP A 16 1.51 1.37 -21.94
C TRP A 16 1.06 0.57 -23.16
N LYS A 17 -0.22 0.17 -23.18
CA LYS A 17 -0.81 -0.50 -24.35
C LYS A 17 -1.02 0.47 -25.49
N TYR A 18 -1.40 1.71 -25.17
CA TYR A 18 -1.62 2.77 -26.14
C TYR A 18 -0.40 3.70 -26.25
N ALA A 19 0.81 3.16 -26.08
CA ALA A 19 2.06 3.92 -26.16
C ALA A 19 2.21 4.69 -27.49
N ASN A 20 1.63 4.15 -28.55
CA ASN A 20 1.60 4.67 -29.91
C ASN A 20 0.59 5.81 -30.14
N GLU A 21 -0.34 6.03 -29.21
CA GLU A 21 -1.32 7.11 -29.30
C GLU A 21 -0.81 8.40 -28.62
N PRO A 22 -1.22 9.59 -29.11
CA PRO A 22 -0.90 10.83 -28.43
C PRO A 22 -1.50 10.83 -27.02
N GLU A 23 -0.65 11.11 -26.04
CA GLU A 23 -1.06 11.35 -24.67
C GLU A 23 -1.88 12.64 -24.59
N LEU A 24 -3.12 12.54 -24.10
CA LEU A 24 -3.97 13.70 -23.89
C LEU A 24 -3.87 14.22 -22.45
N MET A 25 -3.64 13.32 -21.50
CA MET A 25 -3.39 13.64 -20.10
C MET A 25 -2.70 12.47 -19.40
N GLU A 26 -1.56 12.71 -18.74
CA GLU A 26 -0.87 11.75 -17.87
C GLU A 26 -0.55 12.36 -16.51
N TRP A 27 -0.68 11.56 -15.46
CA TRP A 27 -0.15 11.93 -14.15
C TRP A 27 0.14 10.69 -13.31
N THR A 28 0.96 10.91 -12.29
CA THR A 28 1.27 9.89 -11.28
C THR A 28 0.86 10.34 -9.89
N ILE A 29 0.44 9.39 -9.06
CA ILE A 29 -0.02 9.65 -7.70
C ILE A 29 0.21 8.44 -6.79
N ARG A 30 0.62 8.72 -5.56
CA ARG A 30 0.76 7.71 -4.51
C ARG A 30 -0.47 7.74 -3.59
N ALA A 31 -1.29 6.69 -3.63
CA ALA A 31 -2.58 6.64 -2.95
C ALA A 31 -2.78 5.36 -2.12
N ARG A 32 -3.71 5.39 -1.16
CA ARG A 32 -4.13 4.19 -0.41
C ARG A 32 -5.30 3.53 -1.16
N ASN A 33 -5.03 2.42 -1.83
CA ASN A 33 -6.03 1.68 -2.60
C ASN A 33 -6.80 0.66 -1.74
N TYR A 34 -7.34 1.11 -0.61
CA TYR A 34 -8.16 0.28 0.28
C TYR A 34 -9.06 1.13 1.17
N ASN A 35 -9.81 0.46 2.06
CA ASN A 35 -10.72 1.10 2.98
C ASN A 35 -9.93 1.76 4.11
N THR A 36 -9.61 3.03 3.91
CA THR A 36 -8.83 3.82 4.86
C THR A 36 -9.52 3.98 6.22
N LEU A 37 -10.85 3.95 6.26
CA LEU A 37 -11.58 4.00 7.53
C LEU A 37 -11.33 2.72 8.33
N ALA A 38 -11.54 1.55 7.72
CA ALA A 38 -11.27 0.27 8.38
C ALA A 38 -9.81 0.14 8.81
N ALA A 39 -8.86 0.50 7.93
CA ALA A 39 -7.44 0.46 8.24
C ALA A 39 -7.06 1.38 9.41
N ASN A 40 -7.59 2.61 9.44
CA ASN A 40 -7.37 3.53 10.55
C ASN A 40 -8.00 3.00 11.85
N SER A 41 -9.19 2.41 11.81
CA SER A 41 -9.82 1.79 12.97
C SER A 41 -8.98 0.66 13.56
N ILE A 42 -8.44 -0.23 12.70
CA ILE A 42 -7.52 -1.30 13.12
C ILE A 42 -6.25 -0.69 13.74
N PHE A 43 -5.69 0.36 13.14
CA PHE A 43 -4.53 1.05 13.69
C PHE A 43 -4.78 1.56 15.11
N TYR A 44 -5.89 2.26 15.35
CA TYR A 44 -6.22 2.77 16.69
C TYR A 44 -6.50 1.67 17.70
N PHE A 45 -7.21 0.61 17.29
CA PHE A 45 -7.45 -0.55 18.13
C PHE A 45 -6.14 -1.21 18.57
N MET A 46 -5.23 -1.45 17.62
CA MET A 46 -3.92 -2.03 17.92
C MET A 46 -3.06 -1.09 18.76
N ALA A 47 -3.10 0.22 18.52
CA ALA A 47 -2.40 1.21 19.34
C ALA A 47 -2.83 1.15 20.81
N ALA A 48 -4.13 0.98 21.08
CA ALA A 48 -4.66 0.82 22.42
C ALA A 48 -4.18 -0.49 23.08
N LEU A 49 -4.18 -1.60 22.33
CA LEU A 49 -3.65 -2.88 22.84
C LEU A 49 -2.16 -2.80 23.16
N ILE A 50 -1.36 -2.17 22.31
CA ILE A 50 0.09 -2.00 22.55
C ILE A 50 0.31 -1.10 23.76
N LEU A 51 -0.49 -0.04 23.93
CA LEU A 51 -0.41 0.81 25.11
C LEU A 51 -0.66 -0.01 26.39
N GLY A 52 -1.69 -0.85 26.40
CA GLY A 52 -1.95 -1.79 27.49
C GLY A 52 -0.78 -2.76 27.72
N GLY A 53 -0.23 -3.34 26.64
CA GLY A 53 0.95 -4.20 26.70
C GLY A 53 2.19 -3.50 27.27
N SER A 54 2.42 -2.23 26.92
CA SER A 54 3.49 -1.41 27.48
C SER A 54 3.32 -1.18 28.99
N PHE A 55 2.08 -1.00 29.48
CA PHE A 55 1.84 -0.91 30.92
C PHE A 55 2.09 -2.24 31.64
N ILE A 56 1.68 -3.37 31.04
CA ILE A 56 1.97 -4.70 31.61
C ILE A 56 3.49 -4.94 31.66
N MET A 57 4.21 -4.63 30.58
CA MET A 57 5.67 -4.71 30.51
C MET A 57 6.33 -3.84 31.59
N TYR A 58 5.81 -2.63 31.82
CA TYR A 58 6.28 -1.75 32.88
C TYR A 58 6.12 -2.37 34.28
N SER A 59 5.00 -3.06 34.53
CA SER A 59 4.79 -3.81 35.78
C SER A 59 5.76 -4.99 35.93
N VAL A 60 5.99 -5.78 34.86
CA VAL A 60 6.94 -6.91 34.89
C VAL A 60 8.37 -6.44 35.18
N TYR A 61 8.71 -5.22 34.79
CA TYR A 61 10.04 -4.64 34.94
C TYR A 61 10.24 -3.89 36.27
N GLU A 62 9.40 -4.13 37.28
CA GLU A 62 9.46 -3.46 38.59
C GLU A 62 10.84 -3.53 39.28
N GLY A 63 11.57 -4.63 39.11
CA GLY A 63 12.91 -4.81 39.70
C GLY A 63 14.05 -4.06 38.99
N MET A 64 13.79 -3.38 37.86
CA MET A 64 14.80 -2.63 37.10
C MET A 64 14.81 -1.14 37.46
N SER A 65 15.90 -0.45 37.11
CA SER A 65 16.01 0.99 37.35
C SER A 65 14.91 1.77 36.61
N GLN A 66 14.38 2.83 37.23
CA GLN A 66 13.29 3.63 36.65
C GLN A 66 13.59 4.14 35.22
N PRO A 67 14.80 4.65 34.91
CA PRO A 67 15.11 5.10 33.55
C PRO A 67 15.07 3.96 32.54
N TRP A 68 15.66 2.81 32.87
CA TRP A 68 15.69 1.65 31.99
C TRP A 68 14.28 1.13 31.71
N ARG A 69 13.50 0.95 32.79
CA ARG A 69 12.11 0.51 32.73
C ARG A 69 11.26 1.38 31.82
N THR A 70 11.34 2.70 32.02
CA THR A 70 10.56 3.68 31.24
C THR A 70 10.98 3.71 29.78
N LEU A 71 12.29 3.76 29.51
CA LEU A 71 12.83 3.81 28.15
C LEU A 71 12.50 2.53 27.37
N SER A 72 12.62 1.35 27.98
CA SER A 72 12.26 0.09 27.31
C SER A 72 10.78 0.05 26.92
N CYS A 73 9.87 0.54 27.78
CA CYS A 73 8.44 0.54 27.48
C CYS A 73 8.06 1.56 26.39
N ILE A 74 8.66 2.75 26.42
CA ILE A 74 8.47 3.77 25.38
C ILE A 74 9.03 3.27 24.05
N PHE A 75 10.23 2.70 24.07
CA PHE A 75 10.84 2.13 22.88
C PHE A 75 9.97 1.03 22.28
N PHE A 76 9.50 0.08 23.10
CA PHE A 76 8.58 -0.97 22.66
C PHE A 76 7.30 -0.38 22.05
N PHE A 77 6.66 0.57 22.73
CA PHE A 77 5.44 1.21 22.24
C PHE A 77 5.67 1.85 20.86
N ILE A 78 6.68 2.71 20.74
CA ILE A 78 6.99 3.43 19.51
C ILE A 78 7.36 2.46 18.39
N PHE A 79 8.21 1.46 18.69
CA PHE A 79 8.68 0.50 17.70
C PHE A 79 7.54 -0.32 17.12
N ILE A 80 6.69 -0.91 17.98
CA ILE A 80 5.57 -1.71 17.50
C ILE A 80 4.51 -0.84 16.81
N LEU A 81 4.22 0.35 17.34
CA LEU A 81 3.27 1.28 16.70
C LEU A 81 3.77 1.70 15.31
N PHE A 82 5.07 1.93 15.15
CA PHE A 82 5.69 2.20 13.86
C PHE A 82 5.50 1.02 12.90
N THR A 83 5.75 -0.22 13.33
CA THR A 83 5.53 -1.43 12.50
C THR A 83 4.08 -1.54 12.03
N ILE A 84 3.11 -1.33 12.91
CA ILE A 84 1.68 -1.40 12.53
C ILE A 84 1.31 -0.24 11.60
N SER A 85 1.88 0.94 11.80
CA SER A 85 1.69 2.06 10.88
C SER A 85 2.16 1.71 9.46
N CYS A 86 3.33 1.07 9.32
CA CYS A 86 3.84 0.63 8.03
C CYS A 86 2.88 -0.33 7.28
N MET A 87 2.11 -1.14 8.00
CA MET A 87 1.13 -2.06 7.41
C MET A 87 -0.22 -1.38 7.10
N THR A 88 -0.71 -0.54 8.02
CA THR A 88 -2.05 0.09 7.93
C THR A 88 -2.10 1.35 7.07
N HIS A 89 -0.96 1.98 6.83
CA HIS A 89 -0.84 3.23 6.06
C HIS A 89 -0.04 3.04 4.77
N GLN A 90 0.07 1.79 4.30
CA GLN A 90 0.74 1.47 3.05
C GLN A 90 0.10 2.21 1.87
N LYS A 91 0.92 2.80 1.00
CA LYS A 91 0.47 3.43 -0.23
C LYS A 91 0.96 2.62 -1.43
N VAL A 92 0.22 2.74 -2.54
CA VAL A 92 0.51 2.16 -3.84
C VAL A 92 0.73 3.31 -4.82
N ASP A 93 1.66 3.11 -5.75
CA ASP A 93 1.96 4.06 -6.81
C ASP A 93 1.05 3.81 -8.01
N PHE A 94 0.49 4.88 -8.56
CA PHE A 94 -0.37 4.86 -9.73
C PHE A 94 0.18 5.78 -10.79
N ALA A 95 0.08 5.36 -12.06
CA ALA A 95 0.22 6.20 -13.22
C ALA A 95 -1.05 6.06 -14.06
N TYR A 96 -1.63 7.19 -14.47
CA TYR A 96 -2.80 7.24 -15.33
C TYR A 96 -2.42 7.88 -16.65
N ARG A 97 -2.87 7.31 -17.75
CA ARG A 97 -2.71 7.86 -19.09
C ARG A 97 -4.06 7.83 -19.80
N ILE A 98 -4.46 9.00 -20.31
CA ILE A 98 -5.69 9.17 -21.08
C ILE A 98 -5.31 9.39 -22.55
N THR A 99 -5.92 8.59 -23.43
CA THR A 99 -5.73 8.68 -24.88
C THR A 99 -7.07 8.85 -25.59
N ARG A 100 -7.06 8.90 -26.93
CA ARG A 100 -8.29 8.98 -27.71
C ARG A 100 -9.11 7.70 -27.61
N SER A 101 -8.45 6.55 -27.53
CA SER A 101 -9.12 5.24 -27.49
C SER A 101 -9.68 4.88 -26.12
N GLY A 102 -9.11 5.43 -25.03
CA GLY A 102 -9.53 5.05 -23.69
C GLY A 102 -8.71 5.65 -22.56
N ILE A 103 -8.89 5.07 -21.37
CA ILE A 103 -8.09 5.32 -20.19
C ILE A 103 -7.32 4.06 -19.83
N GLU A 104 -6.02 4.20 -19.59
CA GLU A 104 -5.18 3.15 -19.05
C GLU A 104 -4.51 3.61 -17.76
N TYR A 105 -4.29 2.67 -16.85
CA TYR A 105 -3.53 2.94 -15.64
C TYR A 105 -2.64 1.77 -15.27
N CYS A 106 -1.54 2.13 -14.66
CA CYS A 106 -0.57 1.24 -14.07
C CYS A 106 -0.64 1.42 -12.56
N GLU A 107 -0.73 0.34 -11.81
CA GLU A 107 -0.54 0.34 -10.37
C GLU A 107 0.66 -0.53 -10.01
N TRP A 108 1.50 -0.01 -9.12
CA TRP A 108 2.60 -0.79 -8.61
C TRP A 108 2.97 -0.49 -7.18
N LYS A 109 3.61 -1.49 -6.57
CA LYS A 109 4.16 -1.42 -5.25
C LYS A 109 5.53 -2.06 -5.28
N ASP A 110 6.56 -1.25 -5.15
CA ASP A 110 7.93 -1.74 -5.03
C ASP A 110 8.23 -2.10 -3.58
N PHE A 111 8.92 -3.22 -3.38
CA PHE A 111 9.54 -3.49 -2.11
C PHE A 111 10.75 -2.56 -1.91
N PRO A 112 10.80 -1.78 -0.81
CA PRO A 112 11.91 -0.87 -0.60
C PRO A 112 13.25 -1.63 -0.47
N LYS A 113 14.20 -1.37 -1.37
CA LYS A 113 15.53 -1.99 -1.34
C LYS A 113 16.26 -1.75 -0.01
N TRP A 114 16.05 -0.59 0.62
CA TRP A 114 16.61 -0.27 1.92
C TRP A 114 16.11 -1.20 3.03
N ALA A 115 14.89 -1.76 2.92
CA ALA A 115 14.36 -2.66 3.93
C ALA A 115 15.08 -4.01 3.93
N LEU A 116 15.51 -4.53 2.77
CA LEU A 116 16.36 -5.72 2.69
C LEU A 116 17.73 -5.45 3.33
N THR A 117 18.32 -4.31 3.01
CA THR A 117 19.61 -3.89 3.58
C THR A 117 19.49 -3.74 5.10
N PHE A 118 18.42 -3.12 5.58
CA PHE A 118 18.13 -2.99 7.00
C PHE A 118 17.98 -4.36 7.67
N LEU A 119 17.15 -5.25 7.12
CA LEU A 119 16.91 -6.58 7.69
C LEU A 119 18.19 -7.41 7.78
N LYS A 120 19.06 -7.35 6.76
CA LYS A 120 20.38 -8.00 6.75
C LYS A 120 21.24 -7.52 7.92
N TRP A 121 21.44 -6.20 8.04
CA TRP A 121 22.28 -5.64 9.09
C TRP A 121 21.67 -5.82 10.48
N PHE A 122 20.37 -5.65 10.60
CA PHE A 122 19.65 -5.82 11.86
C PHE A 122 19.72 -7.27 12.35
N SER A 123 19.53 -8.26 11.48
CA SER A 123 19.73 -9.69 11.80
C SER A 123 21.17 -9.96 12.23
N GLY A 124 22.17 -9.43 11.52
CA GLY A 124 23.58 -9.61 11.87
C GLY A 124 23.95 -9.01 13.24
N ILE A 125 23.55 -7.76 13.51
CA ILE A 125 23.82 -7.08 14.78
C ILE A 125 23.11 -7.79 15.93
N THR A 126 21.83 -8.13 15.75
CA THR A 126 21.08 -8.86 16.80
C THR A 126 21.67 -10.23 17.07
N ALA A 127 22.15 -10.96 16.06
CA ALA A 127 22.83 -12.24 16.24
C ALA A 127 24.07 -12.09 17.14
N ILE A 128 24.89 -11.07 16.90
CA ILE A 128 26.08 -10.78 17.72
C ILE A 128 25.69 -10.50 19.17
N ILE A 129 24.69 -9.65 19.40
CA ILE A 129 24.20 -9.33 20.76
C ILE A 129 23.74 -10.60 21.49
N PHE A 130 22.92 -11.43 20.83
CA PHE A 130 22.42 -12.66 21.44
C PHE A 130 23.52 -13.69 21.69
N MET A 131 24.57 -13.77 20.87
CA MET A 131 25.74 -14.60 21.14
C MET A 131 26.48 -14.15 22.40
N PHE A 132 26.66 -12.83 22.60
CA PHE A 132 27.23 -12.31 23.85
C PHE A 132 26.33 -12.60 25.06
N LEU A 133 25.02 -12.39 24.95
CA LEU A 133 24.08 -12.70 26.03
C LEU A 133 24.04 -14.21 26.36
N ALA A 134 24.21 -15.08 25.37
CA ALA A 134 24.27 -16.52 25.58
C ALA A 134 25.47 -16.96 26.44
N THR A 135 26.53 -16.16 26.52
CA THR A 135 27.65 -16.41 27.47
C THR A 135 27.27 -16.18 28.92
N LEU A 136 26.22 -15.38 29.18
CA LEU A 136 25.71 -15.10 30.52
C LEU A 136 24.61 -16.10 30.91
N ASP A 137 23.71 -16.41 29.96
CA ASP A 137 22.65 -17.41 30.15
C ASP A 137 22.36 -18.14 28.82
N PRO A 138 22.54 -19.47 28.74
CA PRO A 138 22.22 -20.26 27.55
C PRO A 138 20.79 -20.11 27.04
N ALA A 139 19.82 -19.71 27.88
CA ALA A 139 18.44 -19.47 27.46
C ALA A 139 18.32 -18.42 26.34
N PHE A 140 19.29 -17.48 26.24
CA PHE A 140 19.34 -16.49 25.17
C PHE A 140 19.57 -17.10 23.78
N LEU A 141 20.03 -18.36 23.66
CA LEU A 141 20.12 -19.06 22.37
C LEU A 141 18.73 -19.30 21.75
N ILE A 142 17.69 -19.50 22.57
CA ILE A 142 16.30 -19.59 22.08
C ILE A 142 15.87 -18.24 21.50
N GLY A 143 16.20 -17.15 22.19
CA GLY A 143 15.98 -15.79 21.68
C GLY A 143 16.74 -15.51 20.38
N ALA A 144 17.95 -16.04 20.24
CA ALA A 144 18.76 -15.95 19.02
C ALA A 144 18.09 -16.67 17.84
N LEU A 145 17.48 -17.83 18.07
CA LEU A 145 16.77 -18.59 17.04
C LEU A 145 15.52 -17.84 16.55
N ILE A 146 14.69 -17.37 17.48
CA ILE A 146 13.41 -16.71 17.15
C ILE A 146 13.65 -15.32 16.57
N GLY A 147 14.59 -14.56 17.12
CA GLY A 147 14.92 -13.21 16.68
C GLY A 147 15.82 -13.21 15.44
N PRO A 148 17.15 -13.11 15.59
CA PRO A 148 18.08 -13.00 14.47
C PRO A 148 17.98 -14.14 13.46
N GLY A 149 17.78 -15.39 13.92
CA GLY A 149 17.60 -16.56 13.06
C GLY A 149 16.36 -16.45 12.18
N GLY A 150 15.20 -16.17 12.77
CA GLY A 150 13.94 -15.93 12.05
C GLY A 150 14.05 -14.77 11.05
N MET A 151 14.67 -13.65 11.46
CA MET A 151 14.89 -12.51 10.57
C MET A 151 15.84 -12.83 9.41
N GLY A 152 16.88 -13.63 9.65
CA GLY A 152 17.80 -14.10 8.61
C GLY A 152 17.10 -14.99 7.58
N LEU A 153 16.24 -15.90 8.03
CA LEU A 153 15.42 -16.73 7.14
C LEU A 153 14.43 -15.91 6.31
N MET A 154 13.80 -14.90 6.92
CA MET A 154 12.94 -13.96 6.21
C MET A 154 13.70 -13.18 5.14
N TYR A 155 14.90 -12.69 5.44
CA TYR A 155 15.78 -12.02 4.47
C TYR A 155 16.13 -12.94 3.29
N LEU A 156 16.55 -14.18 3.55
CA LEU A 156 16.89 -15.15 2.51
C LEU A 156 15.67 -15.51 1.65
N SER A 157 14.51 -15.65 2.28
CA SER A 157 13.24 -15.91 1.59
C SER A 157 12.88 -14.76 0.65
N MET A 158 13.01 -13.52 1.11
CA MET A 158 12.76 -12.33 0.29
C MET A 158 13.73 -12.20 -0.89
N LEU A 159 14.98 -12.65 -0.77
CA LEU A 159 15.95 -12.60 -1.86
C LEU A 159 15.73 -13.70 -2.91
N ASN A 160 15.45 -14.93 -2.46
CA ASN A 160 15.54 -16.11 -3.31
C ASN A 160 14.18 -16.65 -3.76
N SER A 161 13.08 -16.26 -3.12
CA SER A 161 11.74 -16.75 -3.48
C SER A 161 10.98 -15.72 -4.32
N LYS A 162 10.71 -16.09 -5.57
CA LYS A 162 9.83 -15.30 -6.47
C LYS A 162 8.43 -15.15 -5.89
N SER A 163 7.86 -16.23 -5.35
CA SER A 163 6.55 -16.20 -4.70
C SER A 163 6.51 -15.20 -3.53
N TYR A 164 7.58 -15.13 -2.73
CA TYR A 164 7.67 -14.18 -1.63
C TYR A 164 7.79 -12.73 -2.12
N GLN A 165 8.52 -12.51 -3.20
CA GLN A 165 8.60 -11.20 -3.85
C GLN A 165 7.24 -10.79 -4.41
N GLU A 166 6.56 -11.67 -5.14
CA GLU A 166 5.22 -11.46 -5.71
C GLU A 166 4.14 -11.20 -4.66
N MET A 167 4.25 -11.78 -3.46
CA MET A 167 3.34 -11.43 -2.34
C MET A 167 3.51 -9.98 -1.85
N HIS A 168 4.70 -9.41 -2.03
CA HIS A 168 5.05 -8.10 -1.48
C HIS A 168 5.19 -7.00 -2.54
N THR A 169 5.28 -7.36 -3.82
CA THR A 169 5.22 -6.46 -4.96
C THR A 169 3.88 -6.57 -5.66
N GLN A 170 3.46 -5.49 -6.31
CA GLN A 170 2.28 -5.50 -7.17
C GLN A 170 2.69 -4.77 -8.44
N TYR A 171 2.35 -5.33 -9.60
CA TYR A 171 2.51 -4.68 -10.89
C TYR A 171 1.31 -5.09 -11.74
N HIS A 172 0.39 -4.15 -11.95
CA HIS A 172 -0.75 -4.38 -12.81
C HIS A 172 -0.88 -3.24 -13.79
N HIS A 173 -1.24 -3.59 -15.03
CA HIS A 173 -1.64 -2.67 -16.06
C HIS A 173 -3.08 -2.98 -16.45
N TYR A 174 -3.89 -1.95 -16.53
CA TYR A 174 -5.28 -2.04 -16.95
C TYR A 174 -5.55 -0.99 -18.01
N ALA A 175 -6.31 -1.37 -19.03
CA ALA A 175 -6.65 -0.51 -20.14
C ALA A 175 -8.13 -0.70 -20.47
N PHE A 176 -8.88 0.39 -20.45
CA PHE A 176 -10.33 0.41 -20.69
C PHE A 176 -10.63 1.33 -21.85
N LYS A 177 -11.52 0.89 -22.72
CA LYS A 177 -12.04 1.75 -23.78
C LYS A 177 -13.18 2.61 -23.23
N TRP A 178 -13.40 3.77 -23.87
CA TRP A 178 -14.51 4.64 -23.46
C TRP A 178 -15.89 3.98 -23.56
N GLU A 179 -16.07 3.09 -24.54
CA GLU A 179 -17.30 2.31 -24.76
C GLU A 179 -17.64 1.34 -23.61
N GLU A 180 -16.67 0.97 -22.79
CA GLU A 180 -16.85 0.04 -21.66
C GLU A 180 -17.33 0.75 -20.40
N ILE A 181 -17.22 2.09 -20.35
CA ILE A 181 -17.57 2.91 -19.20
C ILE A 181 -19.07 3.18 -19.18
N THR A 182 -19.71 2.81 -18.07
CA THR A 182 -21.16 2.90 -17.86
C THR A 182 -21.56 3.99 -16.89
N GLN A 183 -20.63 4.56 -16.10
CA GLN A 183 -20.91 5.68 -15.21
C GLN A 183 -19.65 6.48 -14.92
N LEU A 184 -19.79 7.80 -14.78
CA LEU A 184 -18.75 8.69 -14.26
C LEU A 184 -19.26 9.41 -13.00
N ALA A 185 -18.57 9.21 -11.87
CA ALA A 185 -18.94 9.80 -10.59
C ALA A 185 -17.78 10.59 -9.96
N ILE A 186 -18.04 11.83 -9.56
CA ILE A 186 -17.09 12.60 -8.74
C ILE A 186 -17.31 12.19 -7.27
N ALA A 187 -16.29 11.58 -6.66
CA ALA A 187 -16.38 11.17 -5.26
C ALA A 187 -16.44 12.39 -4.34
N THR A 188 -17.43 12.42 -3.46
CA THR A 188 -17.64 13.49 -2.47
C THR A 188 -16.79 13.28 -1.21
N ASN A 189 -16.55 12.03 -0.85
CA ASN A 189 -15.85 11.61 0.38
C ASN A 189 -14.35 11.36 0.18
N ARG A 190 -13.85 11.28 -1.06
CA ARG A 190 -12.45 10.96 -1.37
C ARG A 190 -11.90 11.82 -2.52
N GLU A 191 -10.59 11.80 -2.68
CA GLU A 191 -9.87 12.44 -3.78
C GLU A 191 -9.78 11.51 -5.01
N VAL A 192 -10.96 11.11 -5.51
CA VAL A 192 -11.11 10.11 -6.58
C VAL A 192 -12.21 10.55 -7.56
N VAL A 193 -12.01 10.22 -8.82
CA VAL A 193 -13.06 10.16 -9.85
C VAL A 193 -13.34 8.69 -10.11
N ASP A 194 -14.58 8.25 -9.92
CA ASP A 194 -15.00 6.86 -10.05
C ASP A 194 -15.61 6.61 -11.43
N LEU A 195 -15.12 5.58 -12.11
CA LEU A 195 -15.59 5.14 -13.41
C LEU A 195 -16.17 3.73 -13.27
N LYS A 196 -17.49 3.57 -13.39
CA LYS A 196 -18.04 2.21 -13.49
C LYS A 196 -17.86 1.71 -14.91
N TYR A 197 -17.51 0.44 -15.04
CA TYR A 197 -17.40 -0.24 -16.31
C TYR A 197 -18.06 -1.60 -16.22
N SER A 198 -18.46 -2.12 -17.37
CA SER A 198 -19.07 -3.44 -17.44
C SER A 198 -18.34 -4.31 -18.44
N VAL A 199 -17.89 -5.48 -18.00
CA VAL A 199 -17.21 -6.45 -18.86
C VAL A 199 -17.98 -7.77 -18.81
N THR A 200 -18.19 -8.36 -19.98
CA THR A 200 -18.63 -9.75 -20.11
C THR A 200 -17.39 -10.62 -20.07
N GLN A 201 -17.25 -11.46 -19.05
CA GLN A 201 -16.10 -12.37 -18.97
C GLN A 201 -16.29 -13.52 -19.97
N GLU A 202 -15.20 -13.93 -20.64
CA GLU A 202 -15.23 -15.07 -21.56
C GLU A 202 -15.71 -16.33 -20.83
N GLY A 203 -16.81 -16.92 -21.32
CA GLY A 203 -17.43 -18.11 -20.74
C GLY A 203 -18.55 -17.86 -19.73
N ASN A 204 -18.97 -16.60 -19.53
CA ASN A 204 -20.09 -16.27 -18.65
C ASN A 204 -21.04 -15.26 -19.32
N ASP A 205 -22.33 -15.56 -19.40
CA ASP A 205 -23.36 -14.67 -19.99
C ASP A 205 -23.69 -13.47 -19.08
N PHE A 206 -23.09 -13.40 -17.88
CA PHE A 206 -23.34 -12.35 -16.91
C PHE A 206 -22.40 -11.16 -17.11
N LYS A 207 -23.00 -9.98 -17.30
CA LYS A 207 -22.31 -8.68 -17.34
C LYS A 207 -21.89 -8.30 -15.92
N THR A 208 -20.59 -8.38 -15.60
CA THR A 208 -20.09 -7.95 -14.28
C THR A 208 -19.81 -6.45 -14.30
N ASN A 209 -20.36 -5.73 -13.31
CA ASN A 209 -20.10 -4.32 -13.12
C ASN A 209 -18.94 -4.13 -12.14
N TRP A 210 -17.96 -3.35 -12.54
CA TRP A 210 -16.77 -3.03 -11.76
C TRP A 210 -16.56 -1.52 -11.69
N SER A 211 -15.69 -1.08 -10.78
CA SER A 211 -15.35 0.32 -10.59
C SER A 211 -13.85 0.55 -10.74
N LEU A 212 -13.48 1.54 -11.54
CA LEU A 212 -12.14 2.09 -11.68
C LEU A 212 -12.05 3.39 -10.86
N ASN A 213 -11.20 3.36 -9.84
CA ASN A 213 -10.91 4.52 -9.00
C ASN A 213 -9.76 5.33 -9.58
N VAL A 214 -10.05 6.45 -10.24
CA VAL A 214 -9.05 7.38 -10.78
C VAL A 214 -8.62 8.36 -9.67
N PHE A 215 -7.49 8.07 -9.04
CA PHE A 215 -6.93 8.92 -7.98
C PHE A 215 -6.39 10.23 -8.55
N CYS A 216 -6.78 11.37 -7.97
CA CYS A 216 -6.30 12.69 -8.37
C CYS A 216 -6.33 13.66 -7.18
N LYS A 217 -5.58 14.78 -7.24
CA LYS A 217 -5.59 15.75 -6.14
C LYS A 217 -6.97 16.41 -6.01
N ARG A 218 -7.39 16.78 -4.80
CA ARG A 218 -8.69 17.44 -4.53
C ARG A 218 -9.07 18.57 -5.51
N LYS A 219 -8.12 19.45 -5.85
CA LYS A 219 -8.33 20.59 -6.77
C LYS A 219 -8.49 20.17 -8.25
N GLN A 220 -8.04 18.97 -8.61
CA GLN A 220 -8.02 18.46 -9.98
C GLN A 220 -9.22 17.56 -10.31
N LYS A 221 -9.98 17.10 -9.30
CA LYS A 221 -11.11 16.18 -9.51
C LYS A 221 -12.10 16.64 -10.57
N GLU A 222 -12.57 17.89 -10.46
CA GLU A 222 -13.56 18.42 -11.39
C GLU A 222 -12.95 18.61 -12.78
N ALA A 223 -11.68 19.01 -12.87
CA ALA A 223 -10.97 19.13 -14.14
C ALA A 223 -10.82 17.77 -14.84
N VAL A 224 -10.39 16.73 -14.12
CA VAL A 224 -10.27 15.36 -14.65
C VAL A 224 -11.63 14.81 -15.10
N ALA A 225 -12.66 14.98 -14.28
CA ALA A 225 -14.00 14.50 -14.61
C ALA A 225 -14.59 15.23 -15.83
N ASN A 226 -14.43 16.56 -15.90
CA ASN A 226 -14.86 17.35 -17.05
C ASN A 226 -14.05 17.07 -18.32
N PHE A 227 -12.79 16.65 -18.16
CA PHE A 227 -11.94 16.22 -19.27
C PHE A 227 -12.36 14.87 -19.84
N ILE A 228 -12.75 13.91 -18.99
CA ILE A 228 -13.20 12.58 -19.41
C ILE A 228 -14.60 12.63 -20.05
N LYS A 229 -15.49 13.46 -19.51
CA LYS A 229 -16.91 13.53 -19.92
C LYS A 229 -17.17 13.54 -21.44
N PRO A 230 -16.46 14.32 -22.28
CA PRO A 230 -16.70 14.38 -23.72
C PRO A 230 -16.39 13.10 -24.48
N TYR A 231 -15.57 12.20 -23.91
CA TYR A 231 -15.22 10.92 -24.52
C TYR A 231 -16.23 9.81 -24.24
N LEU A 232 -17.13 10.03 -23.27
CA LEU A 232 -18.16 9.08 -22.89
C LEU A 232 -19.40 9.22 -23.78
N SER A 233 -20.15 8.13 -23.93
CA SER A 233 -21.43 8.15 -24.63
C SER A 233 -22.43 9.10 -23.93
N PRO A 234 -23.32 9.80 -24.66
CA PRO A 234 -24.21 10.81 -24.07
C PRO A 234 -25.18 10.29 -23.01
N ASP A 235 -25.45 8.99 -23.00
CA ASP A 235 -26.29 8.26 -22.07
C ASP A 235 -25.58 7.89 -20.76
N VAL A 236 -24.26 8.06 -20.67
CA VAL A 236 -23.49 7.73 -19.47
C VAL A 236 -23.78 8.76 -18.36
N PRO A 237 -24.33 8.32 -17.20
CA PRO A 237 -24.64 9.22 -16.10
C PRO A 237 -23.40 9.88 -15.52
N PHE A 238 -23.49 11.20 -15.32
CA PHE A 238 -22.50 12.04 -14.67
C PHE A 238 -23.02 12.52 -13.31
N ILE A 239 -22.51 11.95 -12.21
CA ILE A 239 -23.07 12.17 -10.87
C ILE A 239 -22.01 12.61 -9.85
N LYS A 240 -22.47 13.15 -8.71
CA LYS A 240 -21.67 13.33 -7.50
C LYS A 240 -22.15 12.34 -6.45
N ALA A 241 -21.29 11.41 -6.03
CA ALA A 241 -21.67 10.31 -5.13
C ALA A 241 -20.65 10.08 -4.01
N LYS A 242 -21.03 9.31 -2.99
CA LYS A 242 -20.05 8.74 -2.05
C LYS A 242 -19.50 7.46 -2.67
N VAL A 243 -18.18 7.31 -2.68
CA VAL A 243 -17.48 6.17 -3.29
C VAL A 243 -16.63 5.47 -2.23
N ASN A 244 -16.74 4.15 -2.14
CA ASN A 244 -15.92 3.33 -1.25
C ASN A 244 -14.79 2.67 -2.06
N VAL A 245 -13.58 2.58 -1.48
CA VAL A 245 -12.44 1.86 -2.06
C VAL A 245 -11.94 0.86 -1.02
N PRO A 246 -11.59 -0.38 -1.41
CA PRO A 246 -11.91 -0.99 -2.69
C PRO A 246 -13.39 -1.42 -2.66
N MET A 247 -14.16 -1.19 -3.72
CA MET A 247 -15.38 -1.97 -3.91
C MET A 247 -15.14 -2.98 -5.02
N SER A 248 -15.06 -4.25 -4.63
CA SER A 248 -15.57 -5.33 -5.44
C SER A 248 -17.09 -5.22 -5.45
N THR A 249 -17.66 -5.20 -6.65
CA THR A 249 -19.05 -5.58 -7.01
C THR A 249 -20.17 -5.03 -6.12
N ASP A 250 -21.03 -4.18 -6.71
CA ASP A 250 -22.42 -4.03 -6.23
C ASP A 250 -23.11 -5.40 -6.10
#